data_AF-A0A2N2QIY6-F1
#
_entry.id   AF-A0A2N2QIY6-F1
#
_cell.length_a   1.000
_cell.length_b   1.000
_cell.length_c   1.000
_cell.angle_alpha   90.00
_cell.angle_beta   90.00
_cell.angle_gamma   90.00
#
_symmetry.space_group_name_H-M   'P 1'
#
loop_
_entity.id
_entity.type
_entity.pdbx_description
1 polymer ?
#
loop_
_entity_poly.entity_id
_entity_poly.type
_entity_poly.pdbx_seq_one_letter_code
_entity_poly.pdbx_strand_id
1 'polypeptide(L)'
;MSNFDKLTLQALEATAAASATYLDACDSGAGNSRLDPEYYRACGDLLIRIFSLVDPERDFPDLLKRSPAAREIADSIELRRRIEAGKLRYHP
;
A
#
# COMPACT_ATOMS: atom_id res chain seq x y z
N MET A 1 -14.14 8.25 -4.16
CA MET A 1 -14.70 7.07 -3.44
C MET A 1 -14.85 5.97 -4.46
N SER A 2 -14.20 4.83 -4.25
CA SER A 2 -14.26 3.73 -5.20
C SER A 2 -15.37 2.78 -4.79
N ASN A 3 -16.35 2.59 -5.67
CA ASN A 3 -17.49 1.72 -5.47
C ASN A 3 -17.14 0.30 -5.93
N PHE A 4 -16.14 -0.31 -5.29
CA PHE A 4 -15.84 -1.72 -5.52
C PHE A 4 -16.89 -2.58 -4.83
N ASP A 5 -17.27 -3.68 -5.48
CA ASP A 5 -18.11 -4.67 -4.84
C ASP A 5 -17.31 -5.41 -3.74
N LYS A 6 -18.04 -6.11 -2.86
CA LYS A 6 -17.43 -6.75 -1.69
C LYS A 6 -16.37 -7.79 -2.09
N LEU A 7 -16.60 -8.54 -3.18
CA LEU A 7 -15.66 -9.54 -3.66
C LEU A 7 -14.36 -8.90 -4.18
N THR A 8 -14.46 -7.80 -4.92
CA THR A 8 -13.28 -7.06 -5.38
C THR A 8 -12.50 -6.50 -4.20
N LEU A 9 -13.17 -5.92 -3.19
CA LEU A 9 -12.49 -5.42 -1.99
C LEU A 9 -11.74 -6.53 -1.25
N GLN A 10 -12.34 -7.71 -1.10
CA GLN A 10 -11.68 -8.86 -0.46
C GLN A 10 -10.47 -9.36 -1.28
N ALA A 11 -10.58 -9.41 -2.60
CA ALA A 11 -9.47 -9.81 -3.46
C ALA A 11 -8.32 -8.81 -3.41
N LEU A 12 -8.63 -7.50 -3.39
CA LEU A 12 -7.66 -6.43 -3.22
C LEU A 12 -6.99 -6.50 -1.84
N GLU A 13 -7.76 -6.74 -0.77
CA GLU A 13 -7.22 -6.91 0.58
C GLU A 13 -6.25 -8.09 0.66
N ALA A 14 -6.63 -9.25 0.12
CA ALA A 14 -5.78 -10.44 0.11
C ALA A 14 -4.48 -10.20 -0.67
N THR A 15 -4.58 -9.54 -1.82
CA THR A 15 -3.42 -9.20 -2.68
C THR A 15 -2.50 -8.19 -1.98
N ALA A 16 -3.06 -7.16 -1.36
CA ALA A 16 -2.31 -6.18 -0.59
C ALA A 16 -1.63 -6.84 0.61
N ALA A 17 -2.33 -7.74 1.32
CA ALA A 17 -1.78 -8.48 2.45
C ALA A 17 -0.59 -9.36 2.05
N ALA A 18 -0.69 -10.08 0.94
CA ALA A 18 0.40 -10.91 0.43
C ALA A 18 1.63 -10.07 0.05
N SER A 19 1.41 -8.96 -0.67
CA SER A 19 2.47 -8.04 -1.08
C SER A 19 3.17 -7.43 0.13
N ALA A 20 2.39 -6.92 1.08
CA ALA A 20 2.89 -6.30 2.31
C ALA A 20 3.67 -7.31 3.17
N THR A 21 3.18 -8.55 3.28
CA THR A 21 3.87 -9.62 4.01
C THR A 21 5.23 -9.93 3.39
N TYR A 22 5.32 -9.94 2.05
CA TYR A 22 6.60 -10.12 1.38
C TYR A 22 7.57 -8.97 1.67
N LEU A 23 7.10 -7.71 1.59
CA LEU A 23 7.91 -6.53 1.91
C LEU A 23 8.41 -6.57 3.36
N ASP A 24 7.52 -6.81 4.33
CA ASP A 24 7.88 -6.92 5.76
C ASP A 24 8.91 -8.03 6.00
N ALA A 25 8.78 -9.17 5.32
CA ALA A 25 9.76 -10.27 5.41
C ALA A 25 11.14 -9.88 4.82
N CYS A 26 11.15 -9.07 3.76
CA CYS A 26 12.37 -8.55 3.18
C CYS A 26 13.04 -7.52 4.10
N ASP A 27 12.25 -6.57 4.63
CA ASP A 27 12.72 -5.45 5.46
C ASP A 27 13.17 -5.91 6.86
N SER A 28 12.56 -6.97 7.39
CA SER A 28 13.00 -7.60 8.64
C SER A 28 14.31 -8.39 8.52
N GLY A 29 14.88 -8.50 7.32
CA GLY A 29 16.15 -9.18 7.09
C GLY A 29 16.08 -10.68 7.34
N ALA A 30 14.92 -11.31 7.11
CA ALA A 30 14.75 -12.74 7.31
C ALA A 30 15.70 -13.53 6.39
N GLY A 31 16.80 -14.04 6.96
CA GLY A 31 17.96 -14.60 6.26
C GLY A 31 17.74 -15.86 5.42
N ASN A 32 16.50 -16.33 5.28
CA ASN A 32 16.16 -17.58 4.60
C ASN A 32 15.46 -17.37 3.24
N SER A 33 15.10 -16.14 2.90
CA SER A 33 14.41 -15.81 1.65
C SER A 33 15.43 -15.27 0.66
N ARG A 34 15.64 -15.95 -0.47
CA ARG A 34 16.40 -15.36 -1.58
C ARG A 34 15.63 -14.14 -2.06
N LEU A 35 16.10 -12.96 -1.66
CA LEU A 35 15.53 -11.67 -2.05
C LEU A 35 15.54 -11.58 -3.57
N ASP A 36 14.35 -11.52 -4.17
CA ASP A 36 14.16 -11.14 -5.55
C ASP A 36 13.88 -9.62 -5.60
N PRO A 37 14.82 -8.80 -6.08
CA PRO A 37 14.65 -7.35 -6.13
C PRO A 37 13.54 -6.89 -7.08
N GLU A 38 13.28 -7.64 -8.17
CA GLU A 38 12.22 -7.31 -9.12
C GLU A 38 10.87 -7.57 -8.47
N TYR A 39 10.74 -8.71 -7.77
CA TYR A 39 9.51 -9.04 -7.06
C TYR A 39 9.25 -8.09 -5.87
N TYR A 40 10.29 -7.68 -5.14
CA TYR A 40 10.20 -6.65 -4.09
C TYR A 40 9.63 -5.34 -4.65
N ARG A 41 10.21 -4.85 -5.76
CA ARG A 41 9.73 -3.63 -6.40
C ARG A 41 8.29 -3.79 -6.89
N ALA A 42 7.96 -4.92 -7.51
CA ALA A 42 6.61 -5.20 -7.99
C ALA A 42 5.58 -5.22 -6.85
N CYS A 43 5.92 -5.79 -5.69
CA CYS A 43 5.06 -5.77 -4.50
C CYS A 43 4.80 -4.35 -4.01
N GLY A 44 5.83 -3.51 -3.95
CA GLY A 44 5.69 -2.09 -3.58
C GLY A 44 4.80 -1.32 -4.57
N ASP A 45 5.06 -1.46 -5.87
CA ASP A 45 4.27 -0.81 -6.92
C ASP A 45 2.80 -1.26 -6.89
N LEU A 46 2.55 -2.55 -6.65
CA LEU A 46 1.21 -3.09 -6.54
C LEU A 46 0.47 -2.52 -5.33
N LEU A 47 1.13 -2.44 -4.17
CA LEU A 47 0.54 -1.86 -2.97
C LEU A 47 0.17 -0.39 -3.18
N ILE A 48 1.06 0.38 -3.83
CA ILE A 48 0.81 1.78 -4.18
C ILE A 48 -0.43 1.92 -5.06
N ARG A 49 -0.57 1.07 -6.09
CA ARG A 49 -1.73 1.10 -6.99
C ARG A 49 -3.02 0.74 -6.25
N ILE A 50 -3.01 -0.29 -5.42
CA ILE A 50 -4.19 -0.68 -4.63
C ILE A 50 -4.61 0.47 -3.72
N PHE A 51 -3.69 1.08 -2.98
CA PHE A 51 -4.00 2.18 -2.05
C PHE A 51 -4.30 3.51 -2.75
N SER A 52 -3.95 3.63 -4.03
CA SER A 52 -4.42 4.75 -4.87
C SER A 52 -5.88 4.57 -5.30
N LEU A 53 -6.34 3.32 -5.43
CA LEU A 53 -7.70 2.97 -5.82
C LEU A 53 -8.65 2.89 -4.64
N VAL A 54 -8.20 2.64 -3.42
CA VAL A 54 -9.05 2.49 -2.22
C VAL A 54 -8.63 3.45 -1.11
N ASP A 55 -9.43 3.53 -0.06
CA ASP A 55 -9.02 4.23 1.16
C ASP A 55 -8.50 3.18 2.15
N PRO A 56 -7.17 3.01 2.31
CA PRO A 56 -6.63 1.91 3.11
C PRO A 56 -6.97 2.03 4.61
N GLU A 57 -7.19 3.24 5.14
CA GLU A 57 -7.59 3.42 6.54
C GLU A 57 -9.01 2.93 6.78
N ARG A 58 -9.90 3.14 5.81
CA ARG A 58 -11.30 2.70 5.87
C ARG A 58 -11.46 1.25 5.47
N ASP A 59 -10.82 0.85 4.38
CA ASP A 59 -11.09 -0.40 3.67
C ASP A 59 -10.21 -1.54 4.19
N PHE A 60 -8.96 -1.27 4.61
CA PHE A 60 -7.99 -2.29 5.08
C PHE A 60 -7.32 -1.94 6.44
N PRO A 61 -8.07 -1.53 7.48
CA PRO A 61 -7.49 -1.04 8.74
C PRO A 61 -6.63 -2.10 9.44
N ASP A 62 -7.02 -3.38 9.38
CA ASP A 62 -6.27 -4.46 10.04
C ASP A 62 -4.95 -4.79 9.34
N LEU A 63 -4.86 -4.55 8.02
CA LEU A 63 -3.60 -4.65 7.29
C LEU A 63 -2.61 -3.58 7.77
N LEU A 64 -3.06 -2.33 7.92
CA LEU A 64 -2.23 -1.22 8.40
C LEU A 64 -1.75 -1.42 9.84
N LYS A 65 -2.53 -2.09 10.68
CA LYS A 65 -2.13 -2.41 12.07
C LYS A 65 -0.98 -3.41 12.11
N ARG A 66 -1.02 -4.45 11.25
CA ARG A 66 -0.08 -5.57 11.32
C ARG A 66 1.18 -5.42 10.44
N SER A 67 1.12 -4.61 9.39
CA SER A 67 2.22 -4.48 8.42
C SER A 67 2.86 -3.08 8.46
N PRO A 68 4.13 -2.96 8.88
CA PRO A 68 4.91 -1.74 8.73
C PRO A 68 4.99 -1.25 7.28
N ALA A 69 5.31 -2.12 6.32
CA ALA A 69 5.43 -1.74 4.91
C ALA A 69 4.13 -1.17 4.35
N ALA A 70 2.98 -1.75 4.73
CA ALA A 70 1.68 -1.21 4.33
C ALA A 70 1.44 0.19 4.90
N ARG A 71 1.80 0.41 6.17
CA ARG A 71 1.63 1.73 6.81
C ARG A 71 2.46 2.80 6.13
N GLU A 72 3.74 2.51 5.89
CA GLU A 72 4.65 3.46 5.23
C GLU A 72 4.17 3.84 3.82
N ILE A 73 3.66 2.88 3.07
CA ILE A 73 3.11 3.15 1.73
C ILE A 73 1.83 3.99 1.82
N ALA A 74 0.92 3.69 2.75
CA ALA A 74 -0.29 4.49 2.97
C ALA A 74 0.07 5.95 3.33
N ASP A 75 1.02 6.14 4.25
CA ASP A 75 1.52 7.46 4.65
C ASP A 75 2.14 8.22 3.47
N SER A 76 2.91 7.53 2.62
CA SER A 76 3.53 8.13 1.44
C SER A 76 2.51 8.63 0.41
N ILE A 77 1.39 7.92 0.24
CA ILE A 77 0.30 8.30 -0.66
C ILE A 77 -0.46 9.48 -0.10
N GLU A 78 -0.77 9.47 1.20
CA GLU A 78 -1.45 10.58 1.86
C GLU A 78 -0.60 11.85 1.82
N LEU A 79 0.71 11.73 2.07
CA LEU A 79 1.65 12.85 1.92
C LEU A 79 1.64 13.40 0.50
N ARG A 80 1.69 12.53 -0.53
CA ARG A 80 1.60 12.94 -1.94
C ARG A 80 0.31 13.70 -2.23
N ARG A 81 -0.84 13.18 -1.79
CA ARG A 81 -2.15 13.82 -1.96
C ARG A 81 -2.18 15.21 -1.32
N ARG A 82 -1.61 15.37 -0.12
CA ARG A 82 -1.50 16.67 0.56
C ARG A 82 -0.62 17.66 -0.19
N ILE A 83 0.52 17.19 -0.73
CA ILE A 83 1.40 18.04 -1.55
C ILE A 83 0.68 18.50 -2.82
N GLU A 84 -0.03 17.61 -3.50
CA GLU A 84 -0.80 17.94 -4.71
C GLU A 84 -1.94 18.92 -4.42
N ALA A 85 -2.68 18.72 -3.32
CA ALA A 85 -3.71 19.65 -2.87
C ALA A 85 -3.13 21.03 -2.48
N GLY A 86 -1.93 21.06 -1.90
CA GLY A 86 -1.21 22.30 -1.58
C GLY A 86 -0.81 23.10 -2.83
N LYS A 87 -0.37 22.42 -3.89
CA LYS A 87 -0.05 23.06 -5.18
C LYS A 87 -1.28 23.68 -5.84
N LEU A 88 -2.44 23.00 -5.77
CA LEU A 88 -3.71 23.52 -6.29
C LEU A 88 -4.18 24.81 -5.58
N ARG A 89 -3.79 25.03 -4.32
CA ARG A 89 -4.11 26.25 -3.56
C ARG A 89 -3.11 27.40 -3.80
N TYR A 90 -1.97 27.12 -4.43
CA TYR A 90 -0.90 28.09 -4.71
C TYR A 90 -0.84 28.44 -6.20
N HIS A 91 -1.98 28.48 -6.88
CA HIS A 91 -2.10 29.11 -8.19
C HIS A 91 -2.69 30.52 -7.99
N PRO A 92 -1.94 31.61 -8.27
CA PRO A 92 -2.47 32.97 -8.25
C PRO A 92 -3.52 33.20 -9.34
#